data_AF-A0ABD0RFI3-F1
#
_entry.id   AF-A0ABD0RFI3-F1
#
_cell.length_a   1.000
_cell.length_b   1.000
_cell.length_c   1.000
_cell.angle_alpha   90.00
_cell.angle_beta   90.00
_cell.angle_gamma   90.00
#
_symmetry.space_group_name_H-M   'P 1'
#
loop_
_entity.id
_entity.type
_entity.pdbx_description
1 polymer ?
#
loop_
_entity_poly.entity_id
_entity_poly.type
_entity_poly.pdbx_seq_one_letter_code
_entity_poly.pdbx_strand_id
1 'polypeptide(L)'
;MSQYYMNEEGEDNPFICSSNKENGMLRCSEVPPLKEGVECTLNPSPLGHAYSGLNGTGNSSCVNWNQLYSVCKPGELNPHKGAVNFDNIGYAWIAIFQ
;
A
#
# COMPACT_ATOMS: atom_id res chain seq x y z
N MET A 1 7.92 -3.23 -9.49
CA MET A 1 7.13 -2.90 -8.27
C MET A 1 7.16 -1.40 -8.09
N SER A 2 6.03 -0.79 -7.75
CA SER A 2 5.97 0.65 -7.46
C SER A 2 6.72 0.97 -6.16
N GLN A 3 7.16 2.21 -5.98
CA GLN A 3 7.77 2.69 -4.74
C GLN A 3 6.76 2.76 -3.59
N TYR A 4 5.48 2.86 -3.92
CA TYR A 4 4.37 2.98 -2.97
C TYR A 4 3.29 1.95 -3.30
N TYR A 5 2.58 1.49 -2.28
CA TYR A 5 1.43 0.62 -2.48
C TYR A 5 0.33 1.36 -3.27
N MET A 6 -0.23 0.71 -4.29
CA MET A 6 -1.35 1.20 -5.08
C MET A 6 -2.43 0.11 -5.11
N ASN A 7 -3.64 0.45 -4.69
CA ASN A 7 -4.81 -0.43 -4.80
C ASN A 7 -5.40 -0.39 -6.22
N GLU A 8 -6.45 -1.18 -6.46
CA GLU A 8 -7.12 -1.26 -7.77
C GLU A 8 -7.78 0.07 -8.18
N GLU A 9 -8.26 0.86 -7.21
CA GLU A 9 -8.85 2.19 -7.44
C GLU A 9 -7.78 3.28 -7.69
N GLY A 10 -6.51 2.96 -7.44
CA GLY A 10 -5.35 3.77 -7.83
C GLY A 10 -5.37 5.20 -7.31
N GLU A 11 -5.40 6.16 -8.24
CA GLU A 11 -5.30 7.60 -7.97
C GLU A 11 -6.59 8.21 -7.40
N ASP A 12 -7.74 7.61 -7.70
CA ASP A 12 -9.05 8.13 -7.29
C ASP A 12 -9.34 7.84 -5.81
N ASN A 13 -8.81 6.73 -5.29
CA ASN A 13 -8.90 6.40 -3.86
C ASN A 13 -7.66 5.64 -3.38
N PRO A 14 -6.54 6.36 -3.16
CA PRO A 14 -5.28 5.74 -2.77
C PRO A 14 -5.28 5.27 -1.31
N PHE A 15 -4.41 4.31 -0.99
CA PHE A 15 -4.15 3.91 0.39
C PHE A 15 -3.29 4.97 1.10
N ILE A 16 -3.90 5.76 1.98
CA ILE A 16 -3.21 6.81 2.75
C ILE A 16 -2.94 6.30 4.18
N CYS A 17 -1.68 6.01 4.48
CA CYS A 17 -1.26 5.55 5.80
C CYS A 17 -1.06 6.71 6.78
N SER A 18 -1.06 6.38 8.07
CA SER A 18 -0.67 7.29 9.16
C SER A 18 0.60 6.80 9.84
N SER A 19 1.53 7.72 10.09
CA SER A 19 2.79 7.40 10.77
C SER A 19 2.55 7.02 12.24
N ASN A 20 3.41 6.21 12.85
CA ASN A 20 3.26 5.77 14.25
C ASN A 20 3.18 6.93 15.28
N LYS A 21 3.54 8.15 14.87
CA LYS A 21 3.47 9.36 15.70
C LYS A 21 2.09 10.02 15.68
N GLU A 22 1.26 9.69 14.70
CA GLU A 22 -0.05 10.28 14.47
C GLU A 22 -1.15 9.28 14.85
N ASN A 23 -2.31 9.80 15.25
CA ASN A 23 -3.47 9.00 15.66
C ASN A 23 -4.41 8.67 14.49
N GLY A 24 -3.89 8.59 13.27
CA GLY A 24 -4.72 8.29 12.11
C GLY A 24 -5.14 6.82 12.05
N MET A 25 -6.20 6.57 11.25
CA MET A 25 -6.97 5.33 11.29
C MET A 25 -6.31 4.18 10.52
N LEU A 26 -5.55 4.48 9.47
CA LEU A 26 -5.02 3.48 8.54
C LEU A 26 -3.51 3.32 8.72
N ARG A 27 -3.04 2.08 8.91
CA ARG A 27 -1.63 1.73 9.14
C ARG A 27 -1.08 0.87 8.02
N CYS A 28 0.23 0.92 7.81
CA CYS A 28 0.91 0.04 6.84
C CYS A 28 0.72 -1.47 7.13
N SER A 29 0.43 -1.85 8.38
CA SER A 29 0.07 -3.23 8.74
C SER A 29 -1.27 -3.70 8.17
N GLU A 30 -2.10 -2.77 7.69
CA GLU A 30 -3.42 -3.03 7.09
C GLU A 30 -3.38 -3.05 5.56
N VAL A 31 -2.19 -2.94 4.94
CA VAL A 31 -2.04 -3.15 3.50
C VAL A 31 -2.49 -4.58 3.17
N PRO A 32 -3.47 -4.75 2.27
CA PRO A 32 -4.02 -6.07 1.99
C PRO A 32 -2.98 -6.97 1.30
N PRO A 33 -3.02 -8.29 1.54
CA PRO A 33 -2.18 -9.23 0.82
C PRO A 33 -2.36 -9.15 -0.69
N LEU A 34 -1.28 -9.40 -1.44
CA LEU A 34 -1.34 -9.52 -2.89
C LEU A 34 -2.31 -10.65 -3.29
N LYS A 35 -3.15 -10.40 -4.30
CA LYS A 35 -4.08 -11.39 -4.86
C LYS A 35 -3.73 -11.66 -6.31
N GLU A 36 -3.37 -12.90 -6.61
CA GLU A 36 -3.12 -13.40 -7.97
C GLU A 36 -4.12 -14.53 -8.27
N GLY A 37 -5.41 -14.19 -8.32
CA GLY A 37 -6.52 -15.17 -8.36
C GLY A 37 -6.79 -15.87 -7.02
N VAL A 38 -5.75 -16.05 -6.19
CA VAL A 38 -5.82 -16.43 -4.77
C VAL A 38 -5.00 -15.47 -3.92
N GLU A 39 -5.27 -15.41 -2.62
CA GLU A 39 -4.50 -14.61 -1.69
C GLU A 39 -3.09 -15.20 -1.50
N CYS A 40 -2.06 -14.40 -1.78
CA CYS A 40 -0.68 -14.79 -1.56
C CYS A 40 -0.35 -14.71 -0.07
N THR A 41 0.23 -15.77 0.49
CA THR A 41 0.57 -15.85 1.91
C THR A 41 2.05 -16.14 2.16
N LEU A 42 2.84 -16.43 1.12
CA LEU A 42 4.27 -16.66 1.28
C LEU A 42 4.99 -15.33 1.56
N ASN A 43 5.94 -15.34 2.50
CA ASN A 43 6.73 -14.17 2.85
C ASN A 43 7.86 -13.93 1.84
N PRO A 44 8.25 -12.67 1.58
CA PRO A 44 9.41 -12.36 0.74
C PRO A 44 10.71 -12.79 1.45
N SER A 45 11.45 -13.73 0.86
CA SER A 45 12.75 -14.20 1.39
C SER A 45 13.90 -13.35 0.81
N PRO A 46 14.85 -12.88 1.65
CA PRO A 46 15.94 -11.98 1.23
C PRO A 46 16.97 -12.62 0.28
N LEU A 47 16.96 -13.94 0.09
CA LEU A 47 17.96 -14.66 -0.72
C LEU A 47 17.56 -14.87 -2.18
N GLY A 48 16.46 -14.28 -2.68
CA GLY A 48 16.01 -14.47 -4.07
C GLY A 48 15.57 -15.90 -4.41
N HIS A 49 15.70 -16.83 -3.46
CA HIS A 49 15.13 -18.15 -3.55
C HIS A 49 13.67 -18.07 -3.09
N ALA A 50 12.77 -17.80 -4.04
CA ALA A 50 11.35 -18.18 -3.93
C ALA A 50 11.18 -19.72 -3.99
N TYR A 51 12.09 -20.46 -3.36
CA TYR A 51 12.15 -21.92 -3.33
C TYR A 51 12.20 -22.35 -1.87
N SER A 52 11.06 -22.29 -1.19
CA SER A 52 10.82 -23.22 -0.07
C SER A 52 9.33 -23.52 0.04
N GLY A 53 8.76 -23.98 -1.06
CA GLY A 53 7.51 -24.74 -1.10
C GLY A 53 7.74 -26.17 -1.58
N LEU A 54 8.94 -26.74 -1.39
CA LEU A 54 9.21 -28.15 -1.72
C LEU A 54 9.07 -29.09 -0.52
N ASN A 55 8.50 -28.64 0.59
CA ASN A 55 8.06 -29.53 1.66
C ASN A 55 6.81 -28.98 2.34
N GLY A 56 5.66 -29.56 1.98
CA GLY A 56 4.44 -29.51 2.81
C GLY A 56 3.32 -28.64 2.26
N THR A 57 2.44 -29.24 1.44
CA THR A 57 0.97 -29.20 1.61
C THR A 57 0.23 -27.86 1.83
N GLY A 58 0.82 -26.69 1.56
CA GLY A 58 0.18 -25.38 1.74
C GLY A 58 -0.32 -24.81 0.40
N ASN A 59 -1.61 -24.48 0.31
CA ASN A 59 -2.32 -24.00 -0.88
C ASN A 59 -1.88 -22.63 -1.47
N SER A 60 -0.71 -22.07 -1.13
CA SER A 60 -0.27 -20.75 -1.62
C SER A 60 0.96 -20.85 -2.51
N SER A 61 0.76 -20.68 -3.81
CA SER A 61 1.84 -20.72 -4.83
C SER A 61 2.55 -19.38 -5.05
N CYS A 62 2.07 -18.28 -4.46
CA CYS A 62 2.56 -16.93 -4.73
C CYS A 62 3.04 -16.19 -3.47
N VAL A 63 3.97 -15.25 -3.68
CA VAL A 63 4.61 -14.44 -2.63
C VAL A 63 3.83 -13.16 -2.41
N ASN A 64 3.52 -12.86 -1.16
CA ASN A 64 2.89 -11.61 -0.76
C ASN A 64 3.92 -10.48 -0.70
N TRP A 65 4.20 -9.90 -1.86
CA TRP A 65 5.13 -8.76 -1.96
C TRP A 65 4.64 -7.50 -1.24
N ASN A 66 3.34 -7.38 -0.96
CA ASN A 66 2.78 -6.22 -0.27
C ASN A 66 3.29 -6.09 1.17
N GLN A 67 3.81 -7.17 1.77
CA GLN A 67 4.45 -7.15 3.09
C GLN A 67 5.65 -6.21 3.18
N LEU A 68 6.24 -5.83 2.04
CA LEU A 68 7.37 -4.90 2.01
C LEU A 68 6.95 -3.43 2.23
N TYR A 69 5.67 -3.09 2.05
CA TYR A 69 5.15 -1.73 2.28
C TYR A 69 4.89 -1.46 3.76
N SER A 70 5.97 -1.39 4.55
CA SER A 70 5.91 -1.27 6.02
C SER A 70 6.16 0.14 6.57
N VAL A 71 6.58 1.07 5.72
CA VAL A 71 6.98 2.43 6.13
C VAL A 71 6.02 3.46 5.55
N CYS A 72 5.36 4.21 6.43
CA CYS A 72 4.53 5.35 6.05
C CYS A 72 5.38 6.61 5.88
N LYS A 73 5.37 7.19 4.67
CA LYS A 73 6.09 8.43 4.33
C LYS A 73 5.30 9.25 3.31
N PRO A 74 5.48 10.58 3.25
CA PRO A 74 4.89 11.40 2.20
C PRO A 74 5.26 10.87 0.81
N GLY A 75 4.27 10.81 -0.07
CA GLY A 75 4.44 10.53 -1.49
C GLY A 75 4.66 11.81 -2.30
N GLU A 76 4.75 11.66 -3.62
CA GLU A 76 4.97 12.78 -4.55
C GLU A 76 3.67 13.43 -5.05
N LEU A 77 2.57 12.67 -5.06
CA LEU A 77 1.29 13.08 -5.65
C LEU A 77 0.17 12.99 -4.61
N ASN A 78 -0.65 14.04 -4.56
CA ASN A 78 -1.89 14.05 -3.78
C ASN A 78 -3.03 13.36 -4.56
N PRO A 79 -4.08 12.86 -3.87
CA PRO A 79 -5.22 12.20 -4.51
C PRO A 79 -5.92 13.07 -5.57
N HIS A 80 -6.70 12.42 -6.45
CA HIS A 80 -7.48 13.09 -7.50
C HIS A 80 -6.63 13.99 -8.41
N LYS A 81 -5.53 13.47 -8.97
CA LYS A 81 -4.63 14.24 -9.86
C LYS A 81 -4.04 15.47 -9.19
N GLY A 82 -3.81 15.37 -7.88
CA GLY A 82 -3.26 16.44 -7.07
C GLY A 82 -4.26 17.51 -6.65
N ALA A 83 -5.56 17.36 -6.96
CA ALA A 83 -6.55 18.40 -6.71
C ALA A 83 -6.94 18.57 -5.24
N VAL A 84 -6.85 17.49 -4.44
CA VAL A 84 -7.32 17.48 -3.04
C VAL A 84 -6.13 17.38 -2.09
N ASN A 85 -5.76 18.50 -1.47
CA ASN A 85 -4.70 18.59 -0.45
C ASN A 85 -4.81 19.88 0.37
N PHE A 86 -3.95 20.01 1.39
CA PHE A 86 -3.89 21.19 2.27
C PHE A 86 -2.50 21.88 2.24
N ASP A 87 -1.74 21.67 1.16
CA ASP A 87 -0.36 22.18 1.06
C ASP A 87 -0.31 23.70 0.87
N ASN A 88 -1.40 24.30 0.37
CA ASN A 88 -1.57 25.75 0.30
C ASN A 88 -3.03 26.17 0.49
N ILE A 89 -3.24 27.47 0.74
CA ILE A 89 -4.58 28.03 1.03
C ILE A 89 -5.57 27.87 -0.13
N GLY A 90 -5.11 27.86 -1.38
CA GLY A 90 -5.95 27.67 -2.56
C GLY A 90 -6.50 26.26 -2.65
N TYR A 91 -5.65 25.23 -2.52
CA TYR A 91 -6.10 23.84 -2.48
C TYR A 91 -6.95 23.54 -1.23
N ALA A 92 -6.60 24.13 -0.08
CA ALA A 92 -7.43 24.01 1.12
C ALA A 92 -8.85 24.53 0.90
N TRP A 93 -9.01 25.67 0.21
CA TRP A 93 -10.35 26.19 -0.12
C TRP A 93 -11.09 25.28 -1.10
N ILE A 94 -10.42 24.75 -2.12
CA ILE A 94 -11.03 23.78 -3.06
C ILE A 94 -11.54 22.56 -2.29
N ALA A 95 -10.76 22.00 -1.36
CA ALA A 95 -11.14 20.84 -0.58
C ALA A 95 -12.29 21.11 0.42
N ILE A 96 -12.38 22.32 0.98
CA ILE A 96 -13.44 22.70 1.93
C ILE A 96 -14.79 22.92 1.24
N PHE A 97 -14.78 23.45 0.01
CA PHE A 97 -16.00 23.85 -0.72
C PHE A 97 -16.37 22.91 -1.88
N GLN A 98 -15.80 21.70 -1.91
CA GLN A 98 -16.14 20.67 -2.90
C GLN A 98 -17.59 20.17 -2.74
#